data_AF-A0A7W1ZVM7-F1
#
_entry.id   AF-A0A7W1ZVM7-F1
#
_cell.length_a   1.000
_cell.length_b   1.000
_cell.length_c   1.000
_cell.angle_alpha   90.00
_cell.angle_beta   90.00
_cell.angle_gamma   90.00
#
_symmetry.space_group_name_H-M   'P 1'
#
loop_
_entity.id
_entity.type
_entity.pdbx_description
1 polymer ?
#
loop_
_entity_poly.entity_id
_entity_poly.type
_entity_poly.pdbx_seq_one_letter_code
_entity_poly.pdbx_strand_id
1 'polypeptide(L)'
;MKRILTLVLVVIGLTAVSQPYNNEWIRFPQTYYKFKIVKPGLYRIPKATLDAAGIGGASVQNFELWRNGKQVPIYTPTSSGPLASNGYIEFWGEGNDGFPDQILYRNPAYQHTQASSLMTDTAVYFLSINTTGTGFSYYDAGNDVASNSLPAEPYFINKAATYFRNRINPGFAAVVGEYVYSASYDKGELWSSNYIRPGTPLDIAMSGLNVYSGGPDATLKFGTMGDALNARHLKVSVNGSQLVDVVMDFFSDVNSSVPVPLSLITSGNASVRFDNASTVGADRMVASYFELTYPKPFSFDNQPNYKFSLPASGNKYLEITNFNYGSVAPVLMNLTTGERITGDISVPGMVRFVIAGGGARDFVLVSQDPANVNIIEALVPKT
;
A
#
# COMPACT_ATOMS: atom_id res chain seq x y z
N MET A 1 -47.98 19.78 -15.95
CA MET A 1 -46.52 20.04 -16.00
C MET A 1 -45.96 20.57 -14.68
N LYS A 2 -46.43 21.70 -14.11
CA LYS A 2 -45.91 22.24 -12.83
C LYS A 2 -45.94 21.25 -11.66
N ARG A 3 -47.03 20.49 -11.49
CA ARG A 3 -47.17 19.49 -10.41
C ARG A 3 -46.23 18.28 -10.55
N ILE A 4 -45.88 17.90 -11.78
CA ILE A 4 -44.94 16.81 -12.06
C ILE A 4 -43.50 17.25 -11.75
N LEU A 5 -43.15 18.48 -12.13
CA LEU A 5 -41.83 19.06 -11.81
C LEU A 5 -41.60 19.16 -10.30
N THR A 6 -42.60 19.57 -9.53
CA THR A 6 -42.52 19.61 -8.06
C THR A 6 -42.31 18.23 -7.46
N LEU A 7 -43.04 17.22 -7.95
CA LEU A 7 -42.89 15.83 -7.48
C LEU A 7 -41.50 15.26 -7.81
N VAL A 8 -40.99 15.55 -9.01
CA VAL A 8 -39.64 15.18 -9.43
C VAL A 8 -38.57 15.86 -8.55
N LEU A 9 -38.71 17.14 -8.26
CA LEU A 9 -37.77 17.88 -7.39
C LEU A 9 -37.78 17.37 -5.94
N VAL A 10 -38.95 16.95 -5.42
CA VAL A 10 -39.04 16.36 -4.07
C VAL A 10 -38.38 14.98 -4.03
N VAL A 11 -38.57 14.14 -5.05
CA VAL A 11 -37.93 12.82 -5.14
C VAL A 11 -36.41 12.95 -5.31
N ILE A 12 -35.92 13.95 -6.07
CA ILE A 12 -34.49 14.27 -6.18
C ILE A 12 -33.93 14.82 -4.87
N GLY A 13 -34.72 15.59 -4.10
CA GLY A 13 -34.31 16.06 -2.78
C GLY A 13 -34.12 14.93 -1.76
N LEU A 14 -34.85 13.82 -1.90
CA LEU A 14 -34.71 12.64 -1.04
C LEU A 14 -33.43 11.82 -1.32
N THR A 15 -32.74 12.08 -2.44
CA THR A 15 -31.46 11.45 -2.79
C THR A 15 -30.26 12.37 -2.55
N ALA A 16 -30.47 13.54 -1.94
CA ALA A 16 -29.38 14.44 -1.56
C ALA A 16 -28.56 13.84 -0.42
N VAL A 17 -27.38 13.30 -0.76
CA VAL A 17 -26.36 12.90 0.21
C VAL A 17 -25.53 14.13 0.54
N SER A 18 -25.37 14.48 1.82
CA SER A 18 -24.47 15.58 2.21
C SER A 18 -23.03 15.25 1.81
N GLN A 19 -22.25 16.26 1.41
CA GLN A 19 -20.83 16.05 1.14
C GLN A 19 -20.13 15.56 2.41
N PRO A 20 -19.38 14.43 2.36
CA PRO A 20 -18.55 14.03 3.48
C PRO A 20 -17.43 15.08 3.64
N TYR A 21 -17.27 15.59 4.86
CA TYR A 21 -16.25 16.56 5.25
C TYR A 21 -14.94 15.88 5.69
N ASN A 22 -14.87 14.54 5.62
CA ASN A 22 -13.74 13.69 6.04
C ASN A 22 -13.39 13.78 7.53
N ASN A 23 -14.28 14.37 8.34
CA ASN A 23 -14.16 14.51 9.78
C ASN A 23 -15.20 13.67 10.55
N GLU A 24 -15.94 12.79 9.86
CA GLU A 24 -17.03 12.00 10.43
C GLU A 24 -16.55 11.01 11.50
N TRP A 25 -15.27 10.65 11.44
CA TRP A 25 -14.60 9.81 12.43
C TRP A 25 -14.27 10.55 13.73
N ILE A 26 -14.32 11.89 13.74
CA ILE A 26 -14.01 12.72 14.90
C ILE A 26 -15.24 12.84 15.79
N ARG A 27 -15.13 12.32 17.02
CA ARG A 27 -16.08 12.56 18.10
C ARG A 27 -15.57 13.69 18.99
N PHE A 28 -16.16 14.88 18.88
CA PHE A 28 -15.67 16.10 19.56
C PHE A 28 -15.47 16.00 21.09
N PRO A 29 -16.27 15.25 21.86
CA PRO A 29 -16.02 15.09 23.30
C PRO A 29 -14.87 14.12 23.65
N GLN A 30 -14.33 13.40 22.67
CA GLN A 30 -13.35 12.33 22.86
C GLN A 30 -11.93 12.89 22.72
N THR A 31 -11.04 12.52 23.64
CA THR A 31 -9.61 12.83 23.51
C THR A 31 -8.94 11.84 22.54
N TYR A 32 -8.12 12.37 21.64
CA TYR A 32 -7.30 11.62 20.71
C TYR A 32 -5.82 11.76 21.07
N TYR A 33 -5.09 10.65 21.00
CA TYR A 33 -3.69 10.54 21.38
C TYR A 33 -2.86 10.36 20.12
N LYS A 34 -2.23 11.44 19.68
CA LYS A 34 -1.47 11.52 18.43
C LYS A 34 -0.08 10.90 18.58
N PHE A 35 0.31 10.12 17.58
CA PHE A 35 1.69 9.70 17.35
C PHE A 35 1.99 9.59 15.84
N LYS A 36 3.24 9.37 15.47
CA LYS A 36 3.72 9.40 14.09
C LYS A 36 4.40 8.09 13.72
N ILE A 37 4.20 7.64 12.49
CA ILE A 37 4.85 6.47 11.90
C ILE A 37 5.43 6.87 10.54
N VAL A 38 6.70 6.56 10.29
CA VAL A 38 7.37 6.86 9.03
C VAL A 38 7.49 5.60 8.16
N LYS A 39 7.89 4.48 8.75
CA LYS A 39 8.13 3.23 8.04
C LYS A 39 7.06 2.19 8.39
N PRO A 40 6.60 1.40 7.42
CA PRO A 40 5.69 0.30 7.72
C PRO A 40 6.39 -0.76 8.59
N GLY A 41 5.62 -1.42 9.46
CA GLY A 41 6.18 -2.43 10.37
C GLY A 41 5.18 -2.88 11.43
N LEU A 42 5.61 -3.84 12.25
CA LEU A 42 4.87 -4.24 13.45
C LEU A 42 5.18 -3.25 14.57
N TYR A 43 4.14 -2.65 15.14
CA TYR A 43 4.25 -1.67 16.23
C TYR A 43 3.55 -2.15 17.48
N ARG A 44 4.10 -1.78 18.64
CA ARG A 44 3.47 -1.95 19.95
C ARG A 44 3.39 -0.62 20.70
N ILE A 45 2.26 -0.37 21.36
CA ILE A 45 2.12 0.65 22.40
C ILE A 45 2.12 -0.09 23.75
N PRO A 46 3.22 -0.08 24.52
CA PRO A 46 3.28 -0.73 25.82
C PRO A 46 2.31 -0.13 26.83
N LYS A 47 1.91 -0.93 27.82
CA LYS A 47 1.12 -0.46 28.97
C LYS A 47 1.74 0.78 29.65
N ALA A 48 3.06 0.81 29.79
CA ALA A 48 3.77 1.96 30.38
C ALA A 48 3.51 3.27 29.61
N THR A 49 3.46 3.23 28.28
CA THR A 49 3.14 4.41 27.44
C THR A 49 1.70 4.87 27.67
N LEU A 50 0.76 3.93 27.82
CA LEU A 50 -0.64 4.24 28.12
C LEU A 50 -0.82 4.84 29.52
N ASP A 51 -0.08 4.33 30.51
CA ASP A 51 -0.05 4.86 31.88
C ASP A 51 0.50 6.28 31.91
N ALA A 52 1.62 6.53 31.21
CA ALA A 52 2.20 7.87 31.09
C ALA A 52 1.24 8.88 30.42
N ALA A 53 0.36 8.40 29.53
CA ALA A 53 -0.67 9.20 28.89
C ALA A 53 -1.97 9.32 29.71
N GLY A 54 -2.05 8.70 30.90
CA GLY A 54 -3.22 8.75 31.79
C GLY A 54 -4.38 7.86 31.35
N ILE A 55 -4.17 6.94 30.41
CA ILE A 55 -5.21 6.07 29.83
C ILE A 55 -5.00 4.58 30.08
N GLY A 56 -3.97 4.18 30.83
CA GLY A 56 -3.68 2.76 31.06
C GLY A 56 -4.71 2.02 31.93
N GLY A 57 -5.65 2.72 32.57
CA GLY A 57 -6.81 2.11 33.24
C GLY A 57 -7.99 1.81 32.30
N ALA A 58 -7.94 2.23 31.03
CA ALA A 58 -9.02 1.99 30.09
C ALA A 58 -9.12 0.51 29.71
N SER A 59 -10.35 0.06 29.51
CA SER A 59 -10.63 -1.30 29.09
C SER A 59 -10.22 -1.51 27.63
N VAL A 60 -9.51 -2.60 27.32
CA VAL A 60 -8.92 -2.83 25.98
C VAL A 60 -9.93 -2.81 24.84
N GLN A 61 -11.16 -3.29 25.06
CA GLN A 61 -12.22 -3.32 24.05
C GLN A 61 -12.72 -1.93 23.64
N ASN A 62 -12.37 -0.89 24.42
CA ASN A 62 -12.76 0.49 24.15
C ASN A 62 -11.70 1.24 23.32
N PHE A 63 -10.51 0.68 23.09
CA PHE A 63 -9.50 1.35 22.28
C PHE A 63 -9.89 1.34 20.80
N GLU A 64 -9.71 2.49 20.15
CA GLU A 64 -9.80 2.64 18.71
C GLU A 64 -8.51 3.28 18.20
N LEU A 65 -7.97 2.75 17.10
CA LEU A 65 -6.83 3.33 16.42
C LEU A 65 -7.26 3.87 15.06
N TRP A 66 -6.84 5.09 14.73
CA TRP A 66 -7.26 5.78 13.52
C TRP A 66 -6.08 6.25 12.68
N ARG A 67 -6.19 6.09 11.36
CA ARG A 67 -5.27 6.65 10.35
C ARG A 67 -6.10 7.13 9.16
N ASN A 68 -5.89 8.37 8.71
CA ASN A 68 -6.60 8.96 7.56
C ASN A 68 -8.13 8.79 7.63
N GLY A 69 -8.70 8.93 8.82
CA GLY A 69 -10.14 8.80 9.07
C GLY A 69 -10.70 7.37 9.01
N LYS A 70 -9.84 6.35 8.90
CA LYS A 70 -10.23 4.93 8.91
C LYS A 70 -9.70 4.24 10.18
N GLN A 71 -10.49 3.32 10.71
CA GLN A 71 -10.04 2.48 11.83
C GLN A 71 -8.94 1.52 11.38
N VAL A 72 -7.94 1.35 12.23
CA VAL A 72 -6.84 0.41 12.06
C VAL A 72 -7.03 -0.69 13.10
N PRO A 73 -7.03 -1.98 12.69
CA PRO A 73 -7.22 -3.08 13.61
C PRO A 73 -6.07 -3.15 14.62
N ILE A 74 -6.43 -3.42 15.87
CA ILE A 74 -5.48 -3.61 16.97
C ILE A 74 -5.62 -4.99 17.60
N TYR A 75 -4.52 -5.53 18.11
CA TYR A 75 -4.47 -6.73 18.92
C TYR A 75 -4.09 -6.36 20.35
N THR A 76 -4.72 -7.00 21.33
CA THR A 76 -4.35 -6.93 22.75
C THR A 76 -4.26 -8.35 23.31
N PRO A 77 -3.28 -8.66 24.17
CA PRO A 77 -3.17 -10.00 24.78
C PRO A 77 -4.35 -10.39 25.68
N THR A 78 -5.13 -9.40 26.13
CA THR A 78 -6.40 -9.59 26.85
C THR A 78 -7.54 -9.08 26.00
N SER A 79 -8.73 -9.67 26.14
CA SER A 79 -9.93 -9.30 25.36
C SER A 79 -10.84 -8.29 26.07
N SER A 80 -10.68 -8.13 27.38
CA SER A 80 -11.42 -7.14 28.17
C SER A 80 -10.65 -6.71 29.42
N GLY A 81 -11.10 -5.61 30.03
CA GLY A 81 -10.44 -5.00 31.18
C GLY A 81 -9.17 -4.22 30.81
N PRO A 82 -8.50 -3.61 31.80
CA PRO A 82 -7.21 -2.95 31.57
C PRO A 82 -6.14 -3.95 31.13
N LEU A 83 -5.14 -3.46 30.36
CA LEU A 83 -3.95 -4.26 30.04
C LEU A 83 -3.16 -4.61 31.31
N ALA A 84 -2.60 -5.82 31.34
CA ALA A 84 -1.63 -6.22 32.35
C ALA A 84 -0.36 -5.36 32.30
N SER A 85 0.46 -5.39 33.35
CA SER A 85 1.66 -4.53 33.47
C SER A 85 2.68 -4.71 32.32
N ASN A 86 2.79 -5.90 31.75
CA ASN A 86 3.62 -6.21 30.58
C ASN A 86 2.82 -6.25 29.26
N GLY A 87 1.54 -5.84 29.30
CA GLY A 87 0.66 -5.84 28.16
C GLY A 87 0.97 -4.72 27.17
N TYR A 88 0.38 -4.82 25.99
CA TYR A 88 0.56 -3.87 24.89
C TYR A 88 -0.65 -3.88 23.97
N ILE A 89 -0.77 -2.82 23.17
CA ILE A 89 -1.57 -2.79 21.94
C ILE A 89 -0.62 -3.06 20.78
N GLU A 90 -0.92 -4.04 19.92
CA GLU A 90 -0.14 -4.40 18.74
C GLU A 90 -0.93 -4.10 17.46
N PHE A 91 -0.26 -3.60 16.42
CA PHE A 91 -0.90 -3.33 15.13
C PHE A 91 0.15 -3.27 14.02
N TRP A 92 -0.31 -3.46 12.78
CA TRP A 92 0.48 -3.16 11.60
C TRP A 92 0.44 -1.66 11.29
N GLY A 93 1.58 -0.99 11.44
CA GLY A 93 1.75 0.40 11.09
C GLY A 93 2.13 0.58 9.62
N GLU A 94 1.64 1.64 9.00
CA GLU A 94 1.96 2.05 7.63
C GLU A 94 2.45 3.51 7.64
N GLY A 95 3.50 3.80 6.86
CA GLY A 95 3.95 5.17 6.58
C GLY A 95 2.92 5.95 5.77
N ASN A 96 3.14 7.24 5.52
CA ASN A 96 2.20 8.02 4.71
C ASN A 96 2.22 7.55 3.25
N ASP A 97 1.03 7.53 2.65
CA ASP A 97 0.82 7.20 1.25
C ASP A 97 0.17 8.39 0.54
N GLY A 98 0.01 8.30 -0.78
CA GLY A 98 -0.60 9.34 -1.59
C GLY A 98 -2.12 9.28 -1.61
N PHE A 99 -2.78 8.37 -0.90
CA PHE A 99 -4.24 8.25 -0.94
C PHE A 99 -4.95 9.57 -0.57
N PRO A 100 -4.53 10.33 0.47
CA PRO A 100 -5.14 11.63 0.78
C PRO A 100 -4.89 12.70 -0.28
N ASP A 101 -3.82 12.60 -1.07
CA ASP A 101 -3.49 13.59 -2.09
C ASP A 101 -4.47 13.51 -3.28
N GLN A 102 -5.13 12.36 -3.49
CA GLN A 102 -5.99 12.11 -4.65
C GLN A 102 -7.08 13.17 -4.83
N ILE A 103 -7.70 13.61 -3.72
CA ILE A 103 -8.78 14.60 -3.74
C ILE A 103 -8.28 16.03 -4.01
N LEU A 104 -6.97 16.27 -3.92
CA LEU A 104 -6.38 17.58 -4.22
C LEU A 104 -6.25 17.78 -5.74
N TYR A 105 -6.11 16.70 -6.50
CA TYR A 105 -6.05 16.76 -7.96
C TYR A 105 -7.38 17.19 -8.56
N ARG A 106 -7.32 18.08 -9.56
CA ARG A 106 -8.49 18.48 -10.36
C ARG A 106 -9.22 17.30 -10.98
N ASN A 107 -8.47 16.27 -11.35
CA ASN A 107 -8.99 14.98 -11.75
C ASN A 107 -8.22 13.89 -10.97
N PRO A 108 -8.90 13.07 -10.14
CA PRO A 108 -8.28 11.96 -9.42
C PRO A 108 -7.44 11.01 -10.29
N ALA A 109 -7.74 10.91 -11.59
CA ALA A 109 -6.99 10.08 -12.54
C ALA A 109 -5.59 10.63 -12.86
N TYR A 110 -5.31 11.90 -12.56
CA TYR A 110 -3.99 12.51 -12.78
C TYR A 110 -2.94 12.05 -11.77
N GLN A 111 -3.37 11.47 -10.65
CA GLN A 111 -2.45 10.84 -9.72
C GLN A 111 -1.99 9.47 -10.25
N HIS A 112 -0.78 9.41 -10.78
CA HIS A 112 -0.25 8.18 -11.39
C HIS A 112 -0.18 6.99 -10.41
N THR A 113 0.17 7.24 -9.15
CA THR A 113 0.30 6.23 -8.09
C THR A 113 -0.01 6.81 -6.73
N GLN A 114 -0.53 5.98 -5.83
CA GLN A 114 -0.81 6.32 -4.43
C GLN A 114 0.29 5.82 -3.49
N ALA A 115 1.39 5.24 -3.98
CA ALA A 115 2.44 4.70 -3.11
C ALA A 115 3.22 5.78 -2.33
N SER A 116 3.02 7.06 -2.64
CA SER A 116 3.78 8.18 -2.09
C SER A 116 2.94 9.46 -2.08
N SER A 117 2.99 10.23 -1.01
CA SER A 117 2.45 11.60 -0.98
C SER A 117 3.47 12.61 -1.53
N LEU A 118 2.98 13.68 -2.15
CA LEU A 118 3.75 14.85 -2.57
C LEU A 118 4.19 15.72 -1.39
N MET A 119 3.57 15.58 -0.22
CA MET A 119 3.80 16.47 0.93
C MET A 119 4.72 15.87 1.99
N THR A 120 4.47 14.63 2.43
CA THR A 120 5.23 14.01 3.52
C THR A 120 5.14 12.49 3.48
N ASP A 121 6.16 11.81 4.00
CA ASP A 121 6.18 10.36 4.22
C ASP A 121 5.68 9.94 5.61
N THR A 122 5.39 10.91 6.49
CA THR A 122 5.06 10.66 7.89
C THR A 122 3.55 10.52 8.09
N ALA A 123 3.09 9.30 8.40
CA ALA A 123 1.70 9.07 8.76
C ALA A 123 1.43 9.55 10.18
N VAL A 124 0.22 10.05 10.39
CA VAL A 124 -0.29 10.43 11.71
C VAL A 124 -1.36 9.44 12.13
N TYR A 125 -1.19 8.89 13.32
CA TYR A 125 -2.13 8.00 13.96
C TYR A 125 -2.75 8.68 15.18
N PHE A 126 -3.98 8.30 15.48
CA PHE A 126 -4.67 8.73 16.69
C PHE A 126 -5.24 7.51 17.42
N LEU A 127 -4.76 7.26 18.63
CA LEU A 127 -5.39 6.32 19.56
C LEU A 127 -6.49 7.07 20.32
N SER A 128 -7.61 6.43 20.60
CA SER A 128 -8.67 7.03 21.40
C SER A 128 -9.47 5.96 22.17
N ILE A 129 -10.30 6.40 23.12
CA ILE A 129 -11.15 5.51 23.92
C ILE A 129 -12.61 5.79 23.60
N ASN A 130 -13.31 4.78 23.11
CA ASN A 130 -14.73 4.81 22.81
C ASN A 130 -15.48 3.79 23.68
N THR A 131 -16.36 4.27 24.55
CA THR A 131 -17.18 3.42 25.43
C THR A 131 -18.58 3.13 24.86
N THR A 132 -18.94 3.72 23.73
CA THR A 132 -20.28 3.59 23.12
C THR A 132 -20.31 2.73 21.86
N GLY A 133 -19.14 2.26 21.41
CA GLY A 133 -19.00 1.32 20.30
C GLY A 133 -17.90 0.30 20.59
N THR A 134 -17.81 -0.72 19.75
CA THR A 134 -16.75 -1.73 19.77
C THR A 134 -15.62 -1.30 18.84
N GLY A 135 -14.38 -1.29 19.31
CA GLY A 135 -13.21 -1.04 18.45
C GLY A 135 -13.01 -2.13 17.40
N PHE A 136 -12.45 -1.79 16.24
CA PHE A 136 -12.00 -2.77 15.25
C PHE A 136 -10.73 -3.45 15.76
N SER A 137 -10.82 -4.75 16.07
CA SER A 137 -9.73 -5.51 16.68
C SER A 137 -9.43 -6.77 15.88
N TYR A 138 -8.17 -7.18 15.89
CA TYR A 138 -7.78 -8.50 15.45
C TYR A 138 -8.38 -9.57 16.39
N TYR A 139 -8.78 -10.70 15.84
CA TYR A 139 -9.16 -11.88 16.60
C TYR A 139 -8.28 -13.07 16.22
N ASP A 140 -7.88 -13.85 17.22
CA ASP A 140 -7.09 -15.06 16.98
C ASP A 140 -7.96 -16.11 16.28
N ALA A 141 -7.52 -16.55 15.11
CA ALA A 141 -8.15 -17.62 14.33
C ALA A 141 -7.26 -18.88 14.34
N GLY A 142 -7.90 -20.05 14.26
CA GLY A 142 -7.21 -21.33 14.29
C GLY A 142 -6.35 -21.60 13.05
N ASN A 143 -5.33 -22.45 13.23
CA ASN A 143 -4.44 -22.90 12.16
C ASN A 143 -4.29 -24.43 12.18
N ASP A 144 -5.29 -25.15 11.66
CA ASP A 144 -5.31 -26.62 11.69
C ASP A 144 -4.50 -27.24 10.55
N VAL A 145 -3.16 -27.17 10.67
CA VAL A 145 -2.23 -27.77 9.70
C VAL A 145 -2.19 -29.30 9.83
N ALA A 146 -2.38 -29.85 11.04
CA ALA A 146 -2.25 -31.28 11.30
C ALA A 146 -3.34 -32.12 10.60
N SER A 147 -4.55 -31.58 10.47
CA SER A 147 -5.68 -32.26 9.81
C SER A 147 -5.86 -31.87 8.33
N ASN A 148 -4.94 -31.06 7.77
CA ASN A 148 -5.04 -30.55 6.41
C ASN A 148 -4.68 -31.59 5.34
N SER A 149 -5.47 -31.65 4.27
CA SER A 149 -5.21 -32.46 3.08
C SER A 149 -5.05 -31.64 1.78
N LEU A 150 -5.10 -30.31 1.87
CA LEU A 150 -4.93 -29.42 0.72
C LEU A 150 -3.47 -29.47 0.22
N PRO A 151 -3.23 -29.49 -1.11
CA PRO A 151 -1.90 -29.30 -1.64
C PRO A 151 -1.38 -27.90 -1.32
N ALA A 152 -0.07 -27.76 -1.15
CA ALA A 152 0.55 -26.47 -0.92
C ALA A 152 0.36 -25.56 -2.14
N GLU A 153 -0.02 -24.30 -1.90
CA GLU A 153 -0.18 -23.32 -2.96
C GLU A 153 1.19 -23.02 -3.59
N PRO A 154 1.35 -23.21 -4.91
CA PRO A 154 2.67 -23.13 -5.53
C PRO A 154 3.22 -21.71 -5.63
N TYR A 155 2.35 -20.70 -5.74
CA TYR A 155 2.73 -19.30 -5.89
C TYR A 155 1.64 -18.34 -5.45
N PHE A 156 2.02 -17.07 -5.30
CA PHE A 156 1.11 -15.93 -5.26
C PHE A 156 1.55 -14.89 -6.30
N ILE A 157 0.69 -13.93 -6.61
CA ILE A 157 1.09 -12.80 -7.47
C ILE A 157 1.80 -11.77 -6.60
N ASN A 158 3.12 -11.69 -6.74
CA ASN A 158 3.95 -10.71 -6.07
C ASN A 158 4.06 -9.42 -6.90
N LYS A 159 4.46 -8.33 -6.24
CA LYS A 159 4.73 -7.04 -6.88
C LYS A 159 6.14 -6.57 -6.54
N ALA A 160 6.99 -6.41 -7.55
CA ALA A 160 8.22 -5.63 -7.46
C ALA A 160 7.97 -4.24 -8.06
N ALA A 161 8.42 -3.17 -7.41
CA ALA A 161 8.08 -1.82 -7.83
C ALA A 161 9.22 -0.84 -7.60
N THR A 162 9.25 0.21 -8.43
CA THR A 162 10.03 1.43 -8.18
C THR A 162 9.10 2.62 -8.28
N TYR A 163 9.04 3.42 -7.21
CA TYR A 163 8.33 4.69 -7.18
C TYR A 163 9.38 5.79 -7.12
N PHE A 164 9.57 6.52 -8.23
CA PHE A 164 10.63 7.51 -8.31
C PHE A 164 10.30 8.71 -7.44
N ARG A 165 11.32 9.25 -6.74
CA ARG A 165 11.22 10.45 -5.90
C ARG A 165 12.43 11.37 -6.08
N ASN A 166 13.02 11.39 -7.28
CA ASN A 166 14.20 12.21 -7.55
C ASN A 166 13.85 13.70 -7.63
N ARG A 167 12.68 14.03 -8.17
CA ARG A 167 12.15 15.39 -8.23
C ARG A 167 10.62 15.39 -8.24
N ILE A 168 10.03 16.54 -7.92
CA ILE A 168 8.63 16.80 -8.25
C ILE A 168 8.59 17.33 -9.68
N ASN A 169 7.82 16.65 -10.53
CA ASN A 169 7.45 17.15 -11.84
C ASN A 169 6.34 18.18 -11.68
N PRO A 170 6.45 19.40 -12.26
CA PRO A 170 5.42 20.42 -12.16
C PRO A 170 4.20 20.16 -13.06
N GLY A 171 4.27 19.13 -13.92
CA GLY A 171 3.15 18.68 -14.74
C GLY A 171 2.98 19.45 -16.04
N PHE A 172 1.72 19.57 -16.46
CA PHE A 172 1.33 20.24 -17.69
C PHE A 172 1.70 21.72 -17.65
N ALA A 173 2.43 22.19 -18.67
CA ALA A 173 2.74 23.61 -18.85
C ALA A 173 1.94 24.21 -20.01
N ALA A 174 1.33 25.37 -19.78
CA ALA A 174 0.96 26.27 -20.86
C ALA A 174 2.22 27.02 -21.32
N VAL A 175 2.43 27.09 -22.64
CA VAL A 175 3.63 27.74 -23.22
C VAL A 175 3.24 29.10 -23.80
N VAL A 176 3.59 30.16 -23.08
CA VAL A 176 3.26 31.57 -23.42
C VAL A 176 4.52 32.43 -23.55
N GLY A 177 5.57 31.87 -24.14
CA GLY A 177 6.94 32.42 -24.14
C GLY A 177 7.80 31.86 -23.00
N GLU A 178 7.15 31.39 -21.94
CA GLU A 178 7.72 30.59 -20.86
C GLU A 178 6.73 29.49 -20.44
N TYR A 179 7.16 28.59 -19.55
CA TYR A 179 6.31 27.52 -19.03
C TYR A 179 5.55 28.01 -17.80
N VAL A 180 4.22 28.05 -17.92
CA VAL A 180 3.32 28.44 -16.85
C VAL A 180 2.54 27.22 -16.38
N TYR A 181 2.57 26.98 -15.07
CA TYR A 181 1.95 25.82 -14.43
C TYR A 181 0.70 26.22 -13.64
N SER A 182 -0.20 25.26 -13.45
CA SER A 182 -1.36 25.41 -12.59
C SER A 182 -0.94 25.56 -11.12
N ALA A 183 -1.65 26.40 -10.36
CA ALA A 183 -1.52 26.46 -8.90
C ALA A 183 -2.35 25.38 -8.17
N SER A 184 -3.14 24.61 -8.90
CA SER A 184 -3.85 23.41 -8.41
C SER A 184 -3.13 22.16 -8.88
N TYR A 185 -3.25 21.07 -8.13
CA TYR A 185 -2.73 19.75 -8.49
C TYR A 185 -3.32 19.31 -9.83
N ASP A 186 -2.46 19.18 -10.83
CA ASP A 186 -2.88 18.95 -12.21
C ASP A 186 -2.13 17.78 -12.87
N LYS A 187 -2.48 17.50 -14.12
CA LYS A 187 -1.92 16.43 -14.93
C LYS A 187 -0.39 16.46 -14.93
N GLY A 188 0.21 15.32 -14.57
CA GLY A 188 1.65 15.15 -14.54
C GLY A 188 2.35 15.83 -13.36
N GLU A 189 1.64 16.42 -12.41
CA GLU A 189 2.23 16.88 -11.14
C GLU A 189 2.42 15.69 -10.20
N LEU A 190 3.66 15.24 -10.02
CA LEU A 190 3.96 13.98 -9.32
C LEU A 190 5.44 13.86 -8.93
N TRP A 191 5.75 12.92 -8.04
CA TRP A 191 7.12 12.48 -7.84
C TRP A 191 7.59 11.69 -9.06
N SER A 192 8.78 12.01 -9.56
CA SER A 192 9.32 11.40 -10.76
C SER A 192 10.82 11.15 -10.71
N SER A 193 11.30 10.46 -11.73
CA SER A 193 12.70 10.34 -12.09
C SER A 193 13.31 11.71 -12.45
N ASN A 194 14.63 11.73 -12.61
CA ASN A 194 15.26 12.79 -13.38
C ASN A 194 14.78 12.78 -14.86
N TYR A 195 15.14 13.82 -15.59
CA TYR A 195 14.83 13.93 -17.01
C TYR A 195 15.40 12.76 -17.83
N ILE A 196 14.52 12.17 -18.64
CA ILE A 196 14.85 11.19 -19.67
C ILE A 196 14.91 11.96 -20.99
N ARG A 197 16.13 12.10 -21.53
CA ARG A 197 16.40 12.77 -22.81
C ARG A 197 16.71 11.75 -23.91
N PRO A 198 16.57 12.12 -25.19
CA PRO A 198 17.03 11.27 -26.28
C PRO A 198 18.52 10.89 -26.12
N GLY A 199 18.84 9.62 -26.30
CA GLY A 199 20.19 9.08 -26.12
C GLY A 199 20.62 8.83 -24.66
N THR A 200 19.83 9.25 -23.67
CA THR A 200 20.09 8.99 -22.23
C THR A 200 18.87 8.31 -21.59
N PRO A 201 18.69 7.01 -21.84
CA PRO A 201 17.57 6.22 -21.31
C PRO A 201 17.58 6.15 -19.78
N LEU A 202 16.41 5.92 -19.19
CA LEU A 202 16.32 5.47 -17.80
C LEU A 202 16.25 3.94 -17.78
N ASP A 203 17.19 3.30 -17.11
CA ASP A 203 17.27 1.84 -17.02
C ASP A 203 17.39 1.42 -15.55
N ILE A 204 16.40 0.67 -15.07
CA ILE A 204 16.33 0.22 -13.67
C ILE A 204 16.33 -1.31 -13.62
N ALA A 205 17.41 -1.85 -13.06
CA ALA A 205 17.55 -3.28 -12.82
C ALA A 205 16.89 -3.71 -11.50
N MET A 206 16.08 -4.76 -11.58
CA MET A 206 15.55 -5.52 -10.45
C MET A 206 16.21 -6.89 -10.42
N SER A 207 16.52 -7.37 -9.22
CA SER A 207 17.10 -8.70 -8.97
C SER A 207 16.34 -9.42 -7.86
N GLY A 208 16.53 -10.73 -7.74
CA GLY A 208 15.92 -11.52 -6.67
C GLY A 208 14.41 -11.68 -6.80
N LEU A 209 13.89 -11.63 -8.03
CA LEU A 209 12.44 -11.75 -8.26
C LEU A 209 11.91 -13.12 -7.82
N ASN A 210 12.71 -14.19 -7.95
CA ASN A 210 12.31 -15.56 -7.63
C ASN A 210 11.01 -15.96 -8.37
N VAL A 211 10.99 -15.84 -9.70
CA VAL A 211 9.79 -16.04 -10.52
C VAL A 211 9.39 -17.53 -10.55
N TYR A 212 8.12 -17.83 -10.30
CA TYR A 212 7.55 -19.17 -10.50
C TYR A 212 7.17 -19.37 -11.97
N SER A 213 7.92 -20.20 -12.69
CA SER A 213 7.81 -20.35 -14.15
C SER A 213 6.52 -21.01 -14.64
N GLY A 214 5.78 -21.70 -13.77
CA GLY A 214 4.50 -22.35 -14.10
C GLY A 214 3.26 -21.46 -13.90
N GLY A 215 3.45 -20.18 -13.57
CA GLY A 215 2.35 -19.23 -13.36
C GLY A 215 1.95 -18.47 -14.64
N PRO A 216 1.00 -17.52 -14.53
CA PRO A 216 0.63 -16.65 -15.65
C PRO A 216 1.73 -15.66 -16.01
N ASP A 217 1.63 -15.06 -17.21
CA ASP A 217 2.51 -13.96 -17.61
C ASP A 217 2.48 -12.82 -16.59
N ALA A 218 3.64 -12.17 -16.45
CA ALA A 218 3.77 -11.00 -15.61
C ALA A 218 3.07 -9.79 -16.27
N THR A 219 2.88 -8.72 -15.51
CA THR A 219 2.34 -7.46 -16.03
C THR A 219 3.21 -6.31 -15.53
N LEU A 220 3.62 -5.43 -16.44
CA LEU A 220 4.32 -4.19 -16.13
C LEU A 220 3.32 -3.05 -16.20
N LYS A 221 3.02 -2.42 -15.06
CA LYS A 221 2.28 -1.16 -14.96
C LYS A 221 3.27 -0.02 -14.78
N PHE A 222 3.09 1.10 -15.46
CA PHE A 222 4.01 2.23 -15.39
C PHE A 222 3.31 3.56 -15.65
N GLY A 223 3.91 4.63 -15.15
CA GLY A 223 3.48 6.01 -15.40
C GLY A 223 4.62 6.87 -15.91
N THR A 224 4.36 7.69 -16.92
CA THR A 224 5.33 8.57 -17.57
C THR A 224 4.66 9.85 -18.03
N MET A 225 5.42 10.94 -18.15
CA MET A 225 4.92 12.26 -18.51
C MET A 225 5.93 13.00 -19.38
N GLY A 226 5.46 13.60 -20.47
CA GLY A 226 6.23 14.55 -21.25
C GLY A 226 6.48 15.85 -20.48
N ASP A 227 7.72 16.37 -20.52
CA ASP A 227 8.12 17.61 -19.80
C ASP A 227 8.80 18.61 -20.76
N ALA A 228 8.29 18.69 -21.99
CA ALA A 228 8.67 19.67 -22.99
C ALA A 228 7.63 19.71 -24.15
N LEU A 229 7.56 20.84 -24.85
CA LEU A 229 6.68 21.02 -26.02
C LEU A 229 7.30 20.42 -27.30
N ASN A 230 7.58 19.12 -27.31
CA ASN A 230 8.03 18.40 -28.51
C ASN A 230 7.21 17.13 -28.72
N ALA A 231 7.10 16.71 -29.97
CA ALA A 231 6.59 15.38 -30.30
C ALA A 231 7.63 14.30 -29.98
N ARG A 232 7.17 13.12 -29.55
CA ARG A 232 8.03 11.98 -29.21
C ARG A 232 7.26 10.67 -29.19
N HIS A 233 8.01 9.58 -29.32
CA HIS A 233 7.55 8.26 -28.91
C HIS A 233 8.17 7.90 -27.56
N LEU A 234 7.36 7.37 -26.66
CA LEU A 234 7.82 6.61 -25.50
C LEU A 234 8.04 5.17 -25.95
N LYS A 235 9.20 4.61 -25.60
CA LYS A 235 9.46 3.18 -25.70
C LYS A 235 9.77 2.61 -24.33
N VAL A 236 9.16 1.45 -24.03
CA VAL A 236 9.42 0.71 -22.79
C VAL A 236 9.86 -0.70 -23.13
N SER A 237 10.96 -1.14 -22.52
CA SER A 237 11.49 -2.50 -22.70
C SER A 237 11.77 -3.19 -21.38
N VAL A 238 11.70 -4.52 -21.40
CA VAL A 238 12.10 -5.39 -20.29
C VAL A 238 13.19 -6.34 -20.80
N ASN A 239 14.36 -6.31 -20.17
CA ASN A 239 15.53 -7.12 -20.56
C ASN A 239 15.84 -7.03 -22.07
N GLY A 240 15.76 -5.81 -22.63
CA GLY A 240 16.03 -5.52 -24.04
C GLY A 240 14.87 -5.82 -25.01
N SER A 241 13.81 -6.51 -24.58
CA SER A 241 12.62 -6.72 -25.39
C SER A 241 11.69 -5.51 -25.29
N GLN A 242 11.45 -4.81 -26.41
CA GLN A 242 10.50 -3.69 -26.47
C GLN A 242 9.06 -4.20 -26.34
N LEU A 243 8.33 -3.66 -25.37
CA LEU A 243 6.93 -4.02 -25.08
C LEU A 243 5.96 -2.89 -25.42
N VAL A 244 6.43 -1.65 -25.42
CA VAL A 244 5.64 -0.45 -25.66
C VAL A 244 6.36 0.45 -26.66
N ASP A 245 5.61 1.00 -27.62
CA ASP A 245 6.01 2.08 -28.52
C ASP A 245 4.76 2.92 -28.81
N VAL A 246 4.64 4.07 -28.15
CA VAL A 246 3.44 4.92 -28.22
C VAL A 246 3.82 6.38 -28.35
N VAL A 247 2.98 7.14 -29.04
CA VAL A 247 3.10 8.60 -29.13
C VAL A 247 2.87 9.22 -27.74
N MET A 248 3.72 10.17 -27.34
CA MET A 248 3.60 10.94 -26.11
C MET A 248 3.95 12.41 -26.34
N ASP A 249 3.15 13.08 -27.16
CA ASP A 249 3.47 14.43 -27.57
C ASP A 249 3.28 15.46 -26.45
N PHE A 250 4.18 16.46 -26.45
CA PHE A 250 4.07 17.65 -25.62
C PHE A 250 4.03 17.33 -24.11
N PHE A 251 3.03 17.84 -23.39
CA PHE A 251 2.80 17.58 -21.97
C PHE A 251 1.69 16.53 -21.79
N SER A 252 1.85 15.38 -22.43
CA SER A 252 0.94 14.24 -22.30
C SER A 252 1.54 13.18 -21.39
N ASP A 253 0.67 12.49 -20.65
CA ASP A 253 1.03 11.35 -19.81
C ASP A 253 0.71 10.03 -20.50
N VAL A 254 1.43 8.99 -20.10
CA VAL A 254 1.08 7.59 -20.35
C VAL A 254 1.13 6.88 -19.01
N ASN A 255 -0.03 6.48 -18.49
CA ASN A 255 -0.20 5.66 -17.29
C ASN A 255 -0.92 4.37 -17.69
N SER A 256 -0.17 3.31 -17.94
CA SER A 256 -0.67 2.12 -18.63
C SER A 256 -0.05 0.83 -18.09
N SER A 257 -0.53 -0.30 -18.61
CA SER A 257 -0.05 -1.64 -18.27
C SER A 257 0.12 -2.51 -19.52
N VAL A 258 1.16 -3.33 -19.55
CA VAL A 258 1.47 -4.25 -20.65
C VAL A 258 1.84 -5.64 -20.11
N PRO A 259 1.42 -6.75 -20.75
CA PRO A 259 1.89 -8.07 -20.37
C PRO A 259 3.41 -8.22 -20.61
N VAL A 260 4.05 -9.01 -19.76
CA VAL A 260 5.48 -9.35 -19.82
C VAL A 260 5.61 -10.87 -19.82
N PRO A 261 6.06 -11.49 -20.93
CA PRO A 261 6.30 -12.93 -20.96
C PRO A 261 7.26 -13.37 -19.85
N LEU A 262 6.93 -14.44 -19.13
CA LEU A 262 7.79 -14.92 -18.03
C LEU A 262 9.21 -15.25 -18.49
N SER A 263 9.40 -15.70 -19.74
CA SER A 263 10.71 -15.99 -20.32
C SER A 263 11.67 -14.79 -20.29
N LEU A 264 11.16 -13.55 -20.20
CA LEU A 264 11.99 -12.37 -20.04
C LEU A 264 12.56 -12.25 -18.63
N ILE A 265 11.89 -12.79 -17.59
CA ILE A 265 12.22 -12.51 -16.17
C ILE A 265 12.50 -13.77 -15.34
N THR A 266 12.39 -14.98 -15.92
CA THR A 266 12.64 -16.27 -15.24
C THR A 266 14.07 -16.44 -14.74
N SER A 267 15.02 -15.64 -15.23
CA SER A 267 16.39 -15.56 -14.69
C SER A 267 16.45 -14.95 -13.27
N GLY A 268 15.32 -14.47 -12.75
CA GLY A 268 15.24 -13.78 -11.45
C GLY A 268 15.61 -12.29 -11.52
N ASN A 269 15.89 -11.76 -12.72
CA ASN A 269 16.24 -10.36 -12.95
C ASN A 269 15.37 -9.72 -14.02
N ALA A 270 15.09 -8.41 -13.88
CA ALA A 270 14.37 -7.62 -14.86
C ALA A 270 14.95 -6.20 -14.94
N SER A 271 15.46 -5.79 -16.10
CA SER A 271 15.84 -4.41 -16.40
C SER A 271 14.68 -3.74 -17.11
N VAL A 272 14.01 -2.81 -16.43
CA VAL A 272 12.93 -2.01 -17.01
C VAL A 272 13.52 -0.71 -17.52
N ARG A 273 13.38 -0.46 -18.81
CA ARG A 273 14.00 0.66 -19.49
C ARG A 273 12.98 1.53 -20.20
N PHE A 274 13.11 2.84 -20.02
CA PHE A 274 12.32 3.89 -20.66
C PHE A 274 13.21 4.71 -21.59
N ASP A 275 12.84 4.77 -22.87
CA ASP A 275 13.54 5.55 -23.89
C ASP A 275 12.64 6.69 -24.39
N ASN A 276 13.24 7.89 -24.45
CA ASN A 276 12.66 9.03 -25.15
C ASN A 276 13.16 9.00 -26.61
N ALA A 277 12.28 8.65 -27.55
CA ALA A 277 12.62 8.55 -28.97
C ALA A 277 12.36 9.86 -29.75
N SER A 278 12.39 11.02 -29.11
CA SER A 278 12.35 12.30 -29.81
C SER A 278 13.59 12.53 -30.66
N THR A 279 13.43 13.20 -31.81
CA THR A 279 14.54 13.68 -32.64
C THR A 279 15.14 14.98 -32.11
N VAL A 280 14.48 15.65 -31.16
CA VAL A 280 14.96 16.89 -30.54
C VAL A 280 15.82 16.54 -29.32
N GLY A 281 17.14 16.68 -29.42
CA GLY A 281 18.05 16.30 -28.32
C GLY A 281 17.82 17.04 -26.99
N ALA A 282 17.22 18.24 -27.04
CA ALA A 282 16.86 19.00 -25.84
C ALA A 282 15.56 18.54 -25.17
N ASP A 283 14.84 17.61 -25.79
CA ASP A 283 13.55 17.10 -25.32
C ASP A 283 13.65 16.36 -23.98
N ARG A 284 12.52 16.28 -23.28
CA ARG A 284 12.43 15.74 -21.92
C ARG A 284 11.11 15.01 -21.71
N MET A 285 11.22 13.87 -21.04
CA MET A 285 10.11 13.20 -20.36
C MET A 285 10.59 12.71 -18.98
N VAL A 286 9.68 12.24 -18.16
CA VAL A 286 9.97 11.63 -16.85
C VAL A 286 9.14 10.36 -16.64
N ALA A 287 9.61 9.47 -15.77
CA ALA A 287 8.84 8.33 -15.28
C ALA A 287 8.42 8.59 -13.83
N SER A 288 7.17 8.29 -13.48
CA SER A 288 6.67 8.43 -12.12
C SER A 288 6.84 7.15 -11.30
N TYR A 289 6.52 6.00 -11.89
CA TYR A 289 6.70 4.70 -11.26
C TYR A 289 6.71 3.57 -12.30
N PHE A 290 7.10 2.39 -11.84
CA PHE A 290 6.67 1.14 -12.45
C PHE A 290 6.47 0.03 -11.41
N GLU A 291 5.56 -0.89 -11.71
CA GLU A 291 5.20 -2.07 -10.92
C GLU A 291 5.20 -3.29 -11.84
N LEU A 292 6.03 -4.27 -11.52
CA LEU A 292 6.05 -5.58 -12.16
C LEU A 292 5.32 -6.58 -11.25
N THR A 293 4.14 -7.04 -11.66
CA THR A 293 3.39 -8.09 -10.97
C THR A 293 3.63 -9.43 -11.63
N TYR A 294 4.01 -10.46 -10.86
CA TYR A 294 4.45 -11.75 -11.40
C TYR A 294 4.21 -12.89 -10.40
N PRO A 295 4.07 -14.15 -10.86
CA PRO A 295 3.97 -15.31 -9.97
C PRO A 295 5.29 -15.55 -9.23
N LYS A 296 5.24 -15.62 -7.90
CA LYS A 296 6.37 -15.90 -7.01
C LYS A 296 6.02 -17.03 -6.05
N PRO A 297 6.90 -18.02 -5.80
CA PRO A 297 6.65 -19.04 -4.79
C PRO A 297 6.62 -18.40 -3.39
N PHE A 298 6.05 -19.09 -2.41
CA PHE A 298 6.03 -18.66 -1.02
C PHE A 298 7.42 -18.78 -0.36
N SER A 299 8.35 -17.94 -0.81
CA SER A 299 9.70 -17.74 -0.28
C SER A 299 9.91 -16.25 -0.06
N PHE A 300 10.05 -15.83 1.20
CA PHE A 300 9.96 -14.42 1.60
C PHE A 300 11.31 -13.74 1.84
N ASP A 301 12.34 -14.18 1.12
CA ASP A 301 13.66 -13.53 0.98
C ASP A 301 14.32 -13.11 2.30
N ASN A 302 14.16 -13.94 3.34
CA ASN A 302 14.62 -13.75 4.70
C ASN A 302 14.13 -12.45 5.36
N GLN A 303 13.00 -11.90 4.89
CA GLN A 303 12.40 -10.71 5.47
C GLN A 303 11.65 -11.07 6.76
N PRO A 304 11.69 -10.21 7.80
CA PRO A 304 10.95 -10.42 9.03
C PRO A 304 9.49 -9.93 8.94
N ASN A 305 9.13 -9.20 7.88
CA ASN A 305 7.76 -8.84 7.56
C ASN A 305 7.56 -8.98 6.05
N TYR A 306 6.46 -9.60 5.60
CA TYR A 306 6.16 -9.74 4.19
C TYR A 306 4.67 -9.52 3.93
N LYS A 307 4.35 -8.53 3.08
CA LYS A 307 2.97 -8.25 2.63
C LYS A 307 2.69 -8.99 1.33
N PHE A 308 1.52 -9.62 1.23
CA PHE A 308 1.04 -10.25 0.01
C PHE A 308 -0.48 -10.25 -0.03
N SER A 309 -1.05 -10.49 -1.21
CA SER A 309 -2.48 -10.55 -1.41
C SER A 309 -2.87 -11.91 -1.98
N LEU A 310 -4.03 -12.42 -1.58
CA LEU A 310 -4.66 -13.56 -2.22
C LEU A 310 -5.94 -13.10 -2.92
N PRO A 311 -6.18 -13.53 -4.18
CA PRO A 311 -7.44 -13.27 -4.83
C PRO A 311 -8.57 -14.04 -4.13
N ALA A 312 -9.81 -13.72 -4.49
CA ALA A 312 -10.96 -14.48 -4.06
C ALA A 312 -10.75 -15.97 -4.40
N SER A 313 -10.81 -16.83 -3.38
CA SER A 313 -10.41 -18.23 -3.48
C SER A 313 -11.04 -19.07 -2.38
N GLY A 314 -11.07 -20.40 -2.59
CA GLY A 314 -11.42 -21.37 -1.55
C GLY A 314 -10.32 -21.49 -0.49
N ASN A 315 -10.42 -22.51 0.37
CA ASN A 315 -9.38 -22.76 1.38
C ASN A 315 -8.01 -22.97 0.70
N LYS A 316 -6.96 -22.45 1.34
CA LYS A 316 -5.58 -22.54 0.84
C LYS A 316 -4.67 -23.07 1.92
N TYR A 317 -3.69 -23.88 1.53
CA TYR A 317 -2.59 -24.29 2.39
C TYR A 317 -1.31 -23.62 1.90
N LEU A 318 -0.66 -22.84 2.78
CA LEU A 318 0.55 -22.11 2.46
C LEU A 318 1.73 -22.74 3.19
N GLU A 319 2.81 -22.99 2.44
CA GLU A 319 4.12 -23.37 2.96
C GLU A 319 5.10 -22.25 2.64
N ILE A 320 5.47 -21.48 3.67
CA ILE A 320 6.29 -20.28 3.52
C ILE A 320 7.71 -20.59 3.98
N THR A 321 8.67 -20.43 3.09
CA THR A 321 10.10 -20.62 3.35
C THR A 321 10.83 -19.28 3.37
N ASN A 322 12.09 -19.28 3.85
CA ASN A 322 12.94 -18.09 3.88
C ASN A 322 12.23 -16.88 4.52
N PHE A 323 11.55 -17.08 5.64
CA PHE A 323 10.96 -16.00 6.43
C PHE A 323 11.71 -15.90 7.77
N ASN A 324 12.13 -14.69 8.14
CA ASN A 324 12.93 -14.50 9.35
C ASN A 324 12.04 -14.31 10.58
N TYR A 325 11.69 -15.40 11.26
CA TYR A 325 10.87 -15.38 12.47
C TYR A 325 11.66 -15.55 13.79
N GLY A 326 13.00 -15.56 13.72
CA GLY A 326 13.83 -15.84 14.89
C GLY A 326 13.48 -17.21 15.50
N SER A 327 13.07 -17.22 16.76
CA SER A 327 12.65 -18.43 17.48
C SER A 327 11.18 -18.45 17.90
N VAL A 328 10.39 -17.44 17.53
CA VAL A 328 8.99 -17.30 17.94
C VAL A 328 8.09 -17.52 16.73
N ALA A 329 6.99 -18.27 16.92
CA ALA A 329 6.02 -18.47 15.86
C ALA A 329 5.54 -17.11 15.31
N PRO A 330 5.70 -16.86 14.00
CA PRO A 330 5.27 -15.61 13.40
C PRO A 330 3.74 -15.58 13.26
N VAL A 331 3.20 -14.41 12.95
CA VAL A 331 1.75 -14.20 12.89
C VAL A 331 1.37 -13.66 11.53
N LEU A 332 0.36 -14.30 10.92
CA LEU A 332 -0.28 -13.83 9.71
C LEU A 332 -1.46 -12.95 10.10
N MET A 333 -1.38 -11.66 9.78
CA MET A 333 -2.46 -10.71 9.99
C MET A 333 -3.22 -10.49 8.68
N ASN A 334 -4.51 -10.78 8.68
CA ASN A 334 -5.41 -10.43 7.59
C ASN A 334 -5.85 -8.97 7.74
N LEU A 335 -5.30 -8.10 6.89
CA LEU A 335 -5.55 -6.66 6.92
C LEU A 335 -6.97 -6.30 6.43
N THR A 336 -7.68 -7.26 5.82
CA THR A 336 -9.03 -7.07 5.28
C THR A 336 -10.11 -7.51 6.27
N THR A 337 -9.95 -8.67 6.93
CA THR A 337 -10.99 -9.26 7.79
C THR A 337 -10.69 -9.17 9.29
N GLY A 338 -9.45 -8.86 9.68
CA GLY A 338 -9.05 -8.84 11.09
C GLY A 338 -8.70 -10.20 11.69
N GLU A 339 -8.54 -11.25 10.87
CA GLU A 339 -8.01 -12.54 11.35
C GLU A 339 -6.53 -12.43 11.72
N ARG A 340 -6.15 -12.98 12.86
CA ARG A 340 -4.77 -13.13 13.32
C ARG A 340 -4.47 -14.61 13.50
N ILE A 341 -3.56 -15.15 12.70
CA ILE A 341 -3.28 -16.59 12.67
C ILE A 341 -1.83 -16.82 13.10
N THR A 342 -1.63 -17.62 14.15
CA THR A 342 -0.27 -18.01 14.57
C THR A 342 0.27 -19.09 13.63
N GLY A 343 1.47 -18.88 13.09
CA GLY A 343 2.11 -19.78 12.16
C GLY A 343 2.52 -21.09 12.81
N ASP A 344 2.28 -22.19 12.12
CA ASP A 344 2.85 -23.47 12.50
C ASP A 344 4.31 -23.53 12.02
N ILE A 345 5.22 -23.75 12.97
CA ILE A 345 6.68 -23.86 12.73
C ILE A 345 7.20 -25.26 13.09
N SER A 346 6.33 -26.28 13.04
CA SER A 346 6.72 -27.64 13.44
C SER A 346 7.69 -28.29 12.44
N VAL A 347 7.84 -27.72 11.24
CA VAL A 347 8.83 -28.10 10.23
C VAL A 347 9.93 -27.03 10.20
N PRO A 348 11.20 -27.39 10.50
CA PRO A 348 12.30 -26.42 10.51
C PRO A 348 12.44 -25.65 9.19
N GLY A 349 12.62 -24.32 9.28
CA GLY A 349 12.79 -23.45 8.11
C GLY A 349 11.51 -23.11 7.34
N MET A 350 10.35 -23.56 7.82
CA MET A 350 9.06 -23.36 7.16
C MET A 350 8.00 -22.85 8.14
N VAL A 351 7.13 -21.96 7.64
CA VAL A 351 5.96 -21.46 8.35
C VAL A 351 4.72 -21.89 7.57
N ARG A 352 3.77 -22.54 8.24
CA ARG A 352 2.63 -23.18 7.58
C ARG A 352 1.30 -22.59 8.03
N PHE A 353 0.39 -22.42 7.08
CA PHE A 353 -0.94 -21.86 7.32
C PHE A 353 -2.02 -22.62 6.54
N VAL A 354 -3.15 -22.91 7.20
CA VAL A 354 -4.41 -23.20 6.52
C VAL A 354 -5.30 -21.97 6.61
N ILE A 355 -5.60 -21.39 5.46
CA ILE A 355 -6.39 -20.17 5.33
C ILE A 355 -7.77 -20.54 4.79
N ALA A 356 -8.82 -20.09 5.47
CA ALA A 356 -10.19 -20.29 5.00
C ALA A 356 -10.43 -19.56 3.66
N GLY A 357 -11.38 -20.05 2.86
CA GLY A 357 -11.83 -19.38 1.66
C GLY A 357 -12.47 -18.02 1.96
N GLY A 358 -12.47 -17.13 0.96
CA GLY A 358 -13.01 -15.78 1.11
C GLY A 358 -12.79 -14.92 -0.12
N GLY A 359 -13.16 -13.64 -0.02
CA GLY A 359 -12.90 -12.64 -1.05
C GLY A 359 -11.40 -12.33 -1.23
N ALA A 360 -11.10 -11.33 -2.07
CA ALA A 360 -9.75 -10.80 -2.18
C ALA A 360 -9.32 -10.23 -0.83
N ARG A 361 -8.12 -10.61 -0.37
CA ARG A 361 -7.63 -10.31 0.97
C ARG A 361 -6.16 -9.93 0.94
N ASP A 362 -5.83 -8.92 1.72
CA ASP A 362 -4.45 -8.48 1.95
C ASP A 362 -3.96 -9.04 3.28
N PHE A 363 -2.74 -9.58 3.25
CA PHE A 363 -2.10 -10.17 4.40
C PHE A 363 -0.75 -9.52 4.66
N VAL A 364 -0.33 -9.59 5.92
CA VAL A 364 1.06 -9.41 6.30
C VAL A 364 1.48 -10.53 7.23
N LEU A 365 2.55 -11.25 6.87
CA LEU A 365 3.22 -12.17 7.78
C LEU A 365 4.28 -11.37 8.54
N VAL A 366 4.21 -11.38 9.87
CA VAL A 366 5.12 -10.63 10.74
C VAL A 366 5.84 -11.55 11.71
N SER A 367 7.14 -11.33 11.86
CA SER A 367 7.94 -11.94 12.91
C SER A 367 7.55 -11.36 14.26
N GLN A 368 7.42 -12.24 15.26
CA GLN A 368 7.15 -11.87 16.64
C GLN A 368 8.44 -11.76 17.48
N ASP A 369 9.61 -11.88 16.83
CA ASP A 369 10.91 -11.61 17.46
C ASP A 369 10.96 -10.15 17.98
N PRO A 370 11.37 -9.90 19.24
CA PRO A 370 11.48 -8.55 19.79
C PRO A 370 12.27 -7.57 18.92
N ALA A 371 13.28 -8.02 18.17
CA ALA A 371 14.08 -7.18 17.29
C ALA A 371 13.29 -6.63 16.07
N ASN A 372 12.16 -7.26 15.71
CA ASN A 372 11.29 -6.81 14.63
C ASN A 372 10.23 -5.79 15.09
N VAL A 373 10.00 -5.68 16.39
CA VAL A 373 8.90 -4.89 16.96
C VAL A 373 9.34 -3.46 17.22
N ASN A 374 8.59 -2.50 16.66
CA ASN A 374 8.81 -1.08 16.90
C ASN A 374 7.96 -0.60 18.10
N ILE A 375 8.55 0.17 19.01
CA ILE A 375 7.86 0.65 20.20
C ILE A 375 7.39 2.10 20.01
N ILE A 376 6.12 2.37 20.32
CA ILE A 376 5.58 3.71 20.47
C ILE A 376 5.81 4.16 21.92
N GLU A 377 6.72 5.11 22.09
CA GLU A 377 7.18 5.55 23.41
C GLU A 377 6.37 6.72 23.98
N ALA A 378 5.65 7.45 23.13
CA ALA A 378 4.93 8.66 23.55
C ALA A 378 3.61 8.86 22.78
N LEU A 379 2.65 9.43 23.49
CA LEU A 379 1.33 9.79 23.00
C LEU A 379 1.06 11.26 23.32
N VAL A 380 0.68 12.06 22.32
CA VAL A 380 0.39 13.49 22.50
C VAL A 380 -1.12 13.72 22.51
N PRO A 381 -1.74 14.12 23.63
CA PRO A 381 -3.17 14.34 23.69
C PRO A 381 -3.60 15.51 22.79
N LYS A 382 -4.77 15.36 22.18
CA LYS A 382 -5.50 16.30 21.34
C LYS A 382 -6.97 16.22 21.73
N THR A 383 -7.47 17.33 22.25
CA THR A 383 -8.86 17.53 22.67
C THR A 383 -9.62 18.34 21.65
#